data_AF-A0A1Y3B2R7-F1
#
_entry.id   AF-A0A1Y3B2R7-F1
#
_cell.length_a   1.000
_cell.length_b   1.000
_cell.length_c   1.000
_cell.angle_alpha   90.00
_cell.angle_beta   90.00
_cell.angle_gamma   90.00
#
_symmetry.space_group_name_H-M   'P 1'
#
loop_
_entity.id
_entity.type
_entity.pdbx_description
1 polymer ?
#
loop_
_entity_poly.entity_id
_entity_poly.type
_entity_poly.pdbx_seq_one_letter_code
_entity_poly.pdbx_strand_id
1 'polypeptide(L)'
;MVAGYSLDQQLAYRFADLSNRVKFAEMIAGERKQEIFQLLQEIRDLWAVIQNNNTNNKSSKEAKNNFTSFTMSKSMAELLFIEQNSSLSMREEIVQMPTLLSLMPHLTSTTSLNPAFHIATKRKQLSRRFVFGLPTVKRLVESYLISTLRDLIKNLSPIEQKQSLFVVFIAENDPEFFQKTASEIIRNFEEQIDSGLIEIISPPAEYYPNFSNLKQTLGDPIERVKWRSKQNFDFAYLMMYCRSKGTYYVQLEDDIITKPSYLAKMENFIAKNALKKRDWFILDFCSLGFIGKLFRTTDLSHFVLFFTMFHNDKPVDWLLDNYVQTKVCRFDKDIKDCKRRKDAIWITHKPSLFQHIGTHSSLKGKIQKLRDKGFGKVKLFEPHHDNPPVSEYYCTIKPYQRYKLTNAYEGRTFFWGVSPIKGD
;
A
#
# COMPACT_ATOMS: atom_id res chain seq x y z
N MET A 1 2.43 7.88 23.99
CA MET A 1 2.98 9.19 24.40
C MET A 1 4.46 9.15 24.10
N VAL A 2 4.97 10.03 23.23
CA VAL A 2 6.38 10.00 22.85
C VAL A 2 7.15 10.98 23.72
N ALA A 3 8.08 10.47 24.53
CA ALA A 3 8.88 11.27 25.45
C ALA A 3 9.84 12.20 24.68
N GLY A 4 9.86 13.49 25.04
CA GLY A 4 10.83 14.47 24.53
C GLY A 4 10.31 15.61 23.62
N TYR A 5 9.00 15.75 23.41
CA TYR A 5 8.44 16.78 22.51
C TYR A 5 7.68 17.89 23.24
N SER A 6 7.74 19.13 22.72
CA SER A 6 6.96 20.24 23.27
C SER A 6 5.45 19.97 23.15
N LEU A 7 4.67 20.47 24.11
CA LEU A 7 3.23 20.27 24.16
C LEU A 7 2.54 20.71 22.85
N ASP A 8 3.00 21.82 22.27
CA ASP A 8 2.46 22.36 21.01
C ASP A 8 2.65 21.41 19.82
N GLN A 9 3.80 20.72 19.74
CA GLN A 9 4.05 19.72 18.70
C GLN A 9 3.12 18.52 18.84
N GLN A 10 2.88 18.08 20.08
CA GLN A 10 1.98 16.96 20.37
C GLN A 10 0.53 17.32 20.04
N LEU A 11 0.08 18.52 20.41
CA LEU A 11 -1.27 19.01 20.12
C LEU A 11 -1.50 19.20 18.62
N ALA A 12 -0.55 19.80 17.90
CA ALA A 12 -0.68 20.02 16.48
C ALA A 12 -0.67 18.71 15.67
N TYR A 13 0.17 17.75 16.06
CA TYR A 13 0.10 16.40 15.52
C TYR A 13 -1.29 15.79 15.71
N ARG A 14 -1.81 15.86 16.94
CA ARG A 14 -3.10 15.28 17.29
C ARG A 14 -4.24 15.94 16.53
N PHE A 15 -4.21 17.26 16.34
CA PHE A 15 -5.22 17.97 15.56
C PHE A 15 -5.18 17.57 14.08
N ALA A 16 -3.99 17.55 13.46
CA ALA A 16 -3.84 17.15 12.06
C ALA A 16 -4.24 15.68 11.84
N ASP A 17 -3.88 14.81 12.78
CA ASP A 17 -4.31 13.42 12.79
C ASP A 17 -5.82 13.28 12.84
N LEU A 18 -6.46 13.93 13.82
CA LEU A 18 -7.91 13.89 13.97
C LEU A 18 -8.61 14.44 12.73
N SER A 19 -8.13 15.53 12.16
CA SER A 19 -8.66 16.09 10.92
C SER A 19 -8.57 15.09 9.75
N ASN A 20 -7.43 14.43 9.56
CA ASN A 20 -7.28 13.41 8.52
C ASN A 20 -8.13 12.16 8.79
N ARG A 21 -8.30 11.79 10.06
CA ARG A 21 -9.18 10.68 10.47
C ARG A 21 -10.65 11.00 10.24
N VAL A 22 -11.08 12.25 10.45
CA VAL A 22 -12.44 12.71 10.12
C VAL A 22 -12.65 12.61 8.61
N LYS A 23 -11.74 13.17 7.80
CA LYS A 23 -11.83 13.05 6.32
C LYS A 23 -11.86 11.60 5.85
N PHE A 24 -11.04 10.75 6.46
CA PHE A 24 -11.05 9.32 6.19
C PHE A 24 -12.40 8.68 6.55
N ALA A 25 -12.95 8.99 7.73
CA ALA A 25 -14.26 8.50 8.15
C ALA A 25 -15.39 8.99 7.25
N GLU A 26 -15.36 10.25 6.81
CA GLU A 26 -16.30 10.82 5.83
C GLU A 26 -16.23 10.10 4.49
N MET A 27 -15.03 9.81 3.99
CA MET A 27 -14.84 9.02 2.76
C MET A 27 -15.49 7.64 2.89
N ILE A 28 -15.20 6.91 3.97
CA ILE A 28 -15.78 5.57 4.21
C ILE A 28 -17.30 5.64 4.39
N ALA A 29 -17.81 6.67 5.06
CA ALA A 29 -19.26 6.87 5.22
C ALA A 29 -19.94 7.17 3.89
N GLY A 30 -19.32 7.98 3.03
CA GLY A 30 -19.79 8.26 1.67
C GLY A 30 -19.87 7.00 0.81
N GLU A 31 -18.86 6.14 0.87
CA GLU A 31 -18.83 4.85 0.16
C GLU A 31 -19.94 3.92 0.64
N ARG A 32 -20.07 3.74 1.96
CA ARG A 32 -21.16 2.93 2.53
C ARG A 32 -22.53 3.45 2.17
N LYS A 33 -22.69 4.78 2.10
CA LYS A 33 -23.95 5.40 1.65
C LYS A 33 -24.25 4.99 0.21
N GLN A 34 -23.27 5.04 -0.69
CA GLN A 34 -23.43 4.60 -2.09
C GLN A 34 -23.75 3.10 -2.20
N GLU A 35 -23.07 2.24 -1.44
CA GLU A 35 -23.36 0.81 -1.38
C GLU A 35 -24.81 0.55 -0.91
N ILE A 36 -25.26 1.25 0.12
CA ILE A 36 -26.65 1.15 0.60
C ILE A 36 -27.63 1.59 -0.49
N PHE A 37 -27.36 2.68 -1.22
CA PHE A 37 -28.20 3.11 -2.33
C PHE A 37 -28.28 2.08 -3.46
N GLN A 38 -27.16 1.44 -3.82
CA GLN A 38 -27.13 0.38 -4.82
C GLN A 38 -27.94 -0.84 -4.38
N LEU A 39 -27.75 -1.30 -3.14
CA LEU A 39 -28.52 -2.41 -2.58
C LEU A 39 -30.02 -2.10 -2.51
N LEU A 40 -30.40 -0.85 -2.20
CA LEU A 40 -31.79 -0.42 -2.21
C LEU A 40 -32.39 -0.43 -3.62
N GLN A 41 -31.63 -0.03 -4.64
CA GLN A 41 -32.06 -0.15 -6.04
C GLN A 41 -32.25 -1.62 -6.44
N GLU A 42 -31.30 -2.50 -6.13
CA GLU A 42 -31.41 -3.94 -6.39
C GLU A 42 -32.64 -4.56 -5.69
N ILE A 43 -32.89 -4.19 -4.43
CA ILE A 43 -34.08 -4.62 -3.69
C ILE A 43 -35.36 -4.11 -4.36
N ARG A 44 -35.38 -2.85 -4.83
CA ARG A 44 -36.52 -2.26 -5.54
C ARG A 44 -36.80 -2.98 -6.85
N ASP A 45 -35.77 -3.29 -7.63
CA ASP A 45 -35.89 -3.99 -8.91
C ASP A 45 -36.39 -5.42 -8.71
N LEU A 46 -35.86 -6.15 -7.72
CA LEU A 46 -36.35 -7.48 -7.33
C LEU A 46 -37.82 -7.42 -6.89
N TRP A 47 -38.21 -6.42 -6.11
CA TRP A 47 -39.61 -6.21 -5.70
C TRP A 47 -40.53 -5.96 -6.89
N ALA A 48 -40.09 -5.16 -7.88
CA ALA A 48 -40.87 -4.91 -9.10
C ALA A 48 -41.08 -6.19 -9.93
N VAL A 49 -40.06 -7.04 -10.05
CA VAL A 49 -40.16 -8.35 -10.72
C VAL A 49 -41.16 -9.27 -10.01
N ILE A 50 -41.11 -9.32 -8.68
CA ILE A 50 -42.05 -10.13 -7.87
C ILE A 50 -43.50 -9.65 -8.06
N GLN A 51 -43.75 -8.34 -8.08
CA GLN A 51 -45.10 -7.81 -8.30
C GLN A 51 -45.62 -8.10 -9.72
N ASN A 52 -44.77 -7.94 -10.75
CA ASN A 52 -45.16 -8.21 -12.14
C ASN A 52 -45.43 -9.70 -12.40
N ASN A 53 -44.73 -10.61 -11.73
CA ASN A 53 -45.01 -12.04 -11.83
C ASN A 53 -46.35 -12.43 -11.15
N ASN A 54 -46.74 -11.74 -10.08
CA ASN A 54 -48.03 -11.96 -9.42
C ASN A 54 -49.22 -11.40 -10.23
N THR A 55 -49.02 -10.40 -11.10
CA THR A 55 -50.09 -9.91 -11.99
C THR A 55 -50.39 -10.84 -13.16
N ASN A 56 -49.43 -11.68 -13.58
CA ASN A 56 -49.60 -12.63 -14.68
C ASN A 56 -50.23 -13.98 -14.26
N ASN A 57 -50.18 -14.32 -12.96
CA ASN A 57 -50.85 -15.51 -12.41
C ASN A 57 -52.14 -15.11 -11.66
N LYS A 58 -53.23 -14.87 -12.41
CA LYS A 58 -54.59 -14.84 -11.84
C LYS A 58 -55.07 -16.26 -11.47
N SER A 59 -54.44 -16.87 -10.48
CA SER A 59 -55.03 -17.98 -9.72
C SER A 59 -54.21 -18.25 -8.46
N SER A 60 -54.54 -17.56 -7.37
CA SER A 60 -54.66 -18.15 -6.02
C SER A 60 -54.81 -17.04 -4.99
N LYS A 61 -55.96 -17.02 -4.31
CA LYS A 61 -56.18 -16.21 -3.10
C LYS A 61 -55.33 -16.70 -1.91
N GLU A 62 -54.57 -17.78 -2.06
CA GLU A 62 -53.68 -18.35 -1.03
C GLU A 62 -52.27 -17.74 -1.02
N ALA A 63 -51.75 -17.23 -2.14
CA ALA A 63 -50.43 -16.59 -2.17
C ALA A 63 -50.39 -15.23 -1.44
N LYS A 64 -51.55 -14.58 -1.23
CA LYS A 64 -51.65 -13.32 -0.47
C LYS A 64 -51.47 -13.49 1.04
N ASN A 65 -51.74 -14.67 1.60
CA ASN A 65 -51.65 -14.90 3.05
C ASN A 65 -50.28 -15.40 3.50
N ASN A 66 -49.45 -15.95 2.60
CA ASN A 66 -48.12 -16.44 2.96
C ASN A 66 -47.01 -15.38 2.83
N PHE A 67 -47.27 -14.26 2.14
CA PHE A 67 -46.27 -13.20 1.89
C PHE A 67 -46.38 -11.99 2.84
N THR A 68 -47.46 -11.88 3.61
CA THR A 68 -47.59 -10.87 4.69
C THR A 68 -46.68 -11.14 5.89
N SER A 69 -45.94 -12.26 5.87
CA SER A 69 -44.91 -12.59 6.87
C SER A 69 -43.62 -11.78 6.68
N PHE A 70 -43.35 -11.22 5.49
CA PHE A 70 -42.20 -10.32 5.32
C PHE A 70 -42.59 -8.91 5.77
N THR A 71 -42.67 -8.72 7.09
CA THR A 71 -42.82 -7.39 7.71
C THR A 71 -41.56 -6.58 7.44
N MET A 72 -41.53 -5.89 6.29
CA MET A 72 -40.58 -4.80 6.07
C MET A 72 -40.76 -3.78 7.18
N SER A 73 -39.68 -3.42 7.87
CA SER A 73 -39.75 -2.35 8.86
C SER A 73 -40.28 -1.08 8.18
N LYS A 74 -41.12 -0.32 8.90
CA LYS A 74 -41.76 0.90 8.38
C LYS A 74 -40.74 1.89 7.79
N SER A 75 -39.53 1.92 8.36
CA SER A 75 -38.36 2.69 7.89
C SER A 75 -37.87 2.26 6.49
N MET A 76 -37.80 0.95 6.21
CA MET A 76 -37.34 0.43 4.92
C MET A 76 -38.39 0.62 3.81
N ALA A 77 -39.67 0.51 4.17
CA ALA A 77 -40.78 0.84 3.27
C ALA A 77 -40.79 2.34 2.93
N GLU A 78 -40.66 3.23 3.93
CA GLU A 78 -40.55 4.67 3.68
C GLU A 78 -39.37 4.98 2.74
N LEU A 79 -38.19 4.40 2.97
CA LEU A 79 -37.01 4.64 2.14
C LEU A 79 -37.18 4.15 0.67
N LEU A 80 -37.93 3.07 0.45
CA LEU A 80 -38.17 2.51 -0.87
C LEU A 80 -39.25 3.25 -1.66
N PHE A 81 -40.23 3.87 -0.99
CA PHE A 81 -41.44 4.44 -1.61
C PHE A 81 -41.53 5.98 -1.61
N ILE A 82 -40.50 6.71 -1.16
CA ILE A 82 -40.49 8.19 -1.12
C ILE A 82 -40.70 8.89 -2.48
N GLU A 83 -40.55 8.20 -3.62
CA GLU A 83 -40.63 8.83 -4.96
C GLU A 83 -41.90 8.51 -5.77
N GLN A 84 -42.92 7.83 -5.22
CA GLN A 84 -44.12 7.48 -6.01
C GLN A 84 -45.08 8.66 -6.31
N ASN A 85 -44.80 9.88 -5.85
CA ASN A 85 -45.68 11.05 -6.05
C ASN A 85 -45.25 12.03 -7.15
N SER A 86 -44.28 11.70 -8.01
CA SER A 86 -43.97 12.53 -9.18
C SER A 86 -44.43 11.85 -10.48
N SER A 87 -45.66 12.15 -10.88
CA SER A 87 -46.19 11.84 -12.20
C SER A 87 -45.62 12.82 -13.23
N LEU A 88 -44.36 12.63 -13.63
CA LEU A 88 -43.82 13.21 -14.86
C LEU A 88 -42.74 12.30 -15.43
N SER A 89 -43.10 11.60 -16.51
CA SER A 89 -42.19 10.91 -17.42
C SER A 89 -41.34 11.95 -18.16
N MET A 90 -40.36 12.54 -17.48
CA MET A 90 -39.16 12.99 -18.16
C MET A 90 -38.20 11.80 -18.13
N ARG A 91 -37.81 11.29 -19.31
CA ARG A 91 -36.61 10.46 -19.40
C ARG A 91 -35.45 11.38 -19.02
N GLU A 92 -35.14 11.48 -17.74
CA GLU A 92 -33.91 12.11 -17.29
C GLU A 92 -32.79 11.33 -17.99
N GLU A 93 -32.12 11.98 -18.95
CA GLU A 93 -30.88 11.43 -19.51
C GLU A 93 -29.88 11.40 -18.36
N ILE A 94 -29.79 10.25 -17.69
CA ILE A 94 -28.89 10.05 -16.55
C ILE A 94 -27.47 10.18 -17.08
N VAL A 95 -26.75 11.19 -16.61
CA VAL A 95 -25.33 11.35 -16.89
C VAL A 95 -24.59 10.12 -16.35
N GLN A 96 -24.09 9.28 -17.25
CA GLN A 96 -23.29 8.12 -16.86
C GLN A 96 -21.87 8.56 -16.49
N MET A 97 -21.48 8.33 -15.25
CA MET A 97 -20.14 8.64 -14.77
C MET A 97 -19.17 7.54 -15.20
N PRO A 98 -18.05 7.87 -15.87
CA PRO A 98 -16.99 6.91 -16.15
C PRO A 98 -16.50 6.30 -14.84
N THR A 99 -16.32 4.99 -14.82
CA THR A 99 -15.81 4.25 -13.66
C THR A 99 -14.38 3.79 -13.92
N LEU A 100 -13.69 3.29 -12.90
CA LEU A 100 -12.40 2.64 -13.09
C LEU A 100 -12.51 1.44 -14.07
N LEU A 101 -13.66 0.75 -14.09
CA LEU A 101 -13.93 -0.34 -15.04
C LEU A 101 -13.97 0.17 -16.49
N SER A 102 -14.35 1.43 -16.73
CA SER A 102 -14.27 2.05 -18.06
C SER A 102 -12.82 2.16 -18.56
N LEU A 103 -11.84 2.24 -17.66
CA LEU A 103 -10.41 2.20 -17.99
C LEU A 103 -9.84 0.77 -18.08
N MET A 104 -10.61 -0.23 -17.64
CA MET A 104 -10.22 -1.64 -17.60
C MET A 104 -11.35 -2.53 -18.16
N PRO A 105 -11.67 -2.40 -19.47
CA PRO A 105 -12.83 -3.06 -20.07
C PRO A 105 -12.71 -4.59 -20.13
N HIS A 106 -11.52 -5.14 -19.88
CA HIS A 106 -11.31 -6.59 -19.77
C HIS A 106 -11.87 -7.18 -18.48
N LEU A 107 -12.17 -6.35 -17.47
CA LEU A 107 -12.80 -6.78 -16.24
C LEU A 107 -14.31 -6.90 -16.45
N THR A 108 -14.83 -8.13 -16.32
CA THR A 108 -16.25 -8.45 -16.55
C THR A 108 -17.12 -8.19 -15.33
N SER A 109 -16.52 -8.03 -14.14
CA SER A 109 -17.22 -7.83 -12.86
C SER A 109 -16.33 -7.08 -11.87
N THR A 110 -16.95 -6.41 -10.89
CA THR A 110 -16.26 -5.85 -9.71
C THR A 110 -15.60 -6.95 -8.86
N THR A 111 -16.11 -8.18 -8.92
CA THR A 111 -15.49 -9.33 -8.24
C THR A 111 -14.10 -9.67 -8.79
N SER A 112 -13.79 -9.26 -10.03
CA SER A 112 -12.46 -9.38 -10.63
C SER A 112 -11.41 -8.46 -10.00
N LEU A 113 -11.79 -7.66 -8.99
CA LEU A 113 -10.89 -6.86 -8.16
C LEU A 113 -10.66 -7.47 -6.77
N ASN A 114 -11.40 -8.52 -6.40
CA ASN A 114 -11.17 -9.20 -5.13
C ASN A 114 -9.87 -10.00 -5.22
N PRO A 115 -9.02 -9.98 -4.17
CA PRO A 115 -7.80 -10.78 -4.17
C PRO A 115 -8.12 -12.26 -4.39
N ALA A 116 -7.47 -12.87 -5.37
CA ALA A 116 -7.57 -14.32 -5.57
C ALA A 116 -7.01 -15.10 -4.37
N PHE A 117 -6.08 -14.48 -3.65
CA PHE A 117 -5.58 -14.98 -2.39
C PHE A 117 -5.48 -13.87 -1.36
N HIS A 118 -5.86 -14.20 -0.13
CA HIS A 118 -5.88 -13.26 0.99
C HIS A 118 -5.61 -14.00 2.30
N ILE A 119 -4.53 -13.62 2.99
CA ILE A 119 -4.27 -13.98 4.38
C ILE A 119 -4.28 -12.71 5.21
N ALA A 120 -5.15 -12.70 6.20
CA ALA A 120 -5.24 -11.66 7.21
C ALA A 120 -5.61 -12.30 8.55
N THR A 121 -5.38 -11.58 9.65
CA THR A 121 -5.86 -12.02 10.97
C THR A 121 -7.37 -12.24 10.95
N LYS A 122 -7.82 -13.28 11.65
CA LYS A 122 -9.25 -13.55 11.88
C LYS A 122 -9.84 -12.65 12.98
N ARG A 123 -9.00 -11.90 13.71
CA ARG A 123 -9.43 -11.04 14.82
C ARG A 123 -10.04 -9.76 14.28
N LYS A 124 -11.06 -9.24 14.98
CA LYS A 124 -11.68 -7.94 14.66
C LYS A 124 -10.61 -6.85 14.74
N GLN A 125 -10.21 -6.32 13.60
CA GLN A 125 -9.16 -5.31 13.55
C GLN A 125 -9.67 -3.96 14.05
N LEU A 126 -8.83 -3.31 14.86
CA LEU A 126 -8.96 -1.88 15.15
C LEU A 126 -8.46 -1.09 13.95
N SER A 127 -9.04 0.08 13.70
CA SER A 127 -8.57 0.99 12.64
C SER A 127 -7.07 1.25 12.79
N ARG A 128 -6.31 0.89 11.76
CA ARG A 128 -4.87 1.17 11.69
C ARG A 128 -4.66 2.61 11.25
N ARG A 129 -3.53 3.20 11.67
CA ARG A 129 -3.20 4.59 11.33
C ARG A 129 -2.33 4.65 10.08
N PHE A 130 -1.34 3.76 10.00
CA PHE A 130 -0.40 3.67 8.89
C PHE A 130 -0.55 2.32 8.19
N VAL A 131 -0.65 2.36 6.87
CA VAL A 131 -0.66 1.19 6.00
C VAL A 131 0.56 1.27 5.10
N PHE A 132 1.42 0.28 5.16
CA PHE A 132 2.63 0.16 4.37
C PHE A 132 2.37 -0.85 3.26
N GLY A 133 2.46 -0.42 2.00
CA GLY A 133 2.34 -1.31 0.85
C GLY A 133 3.70 -1.83 0.41
N LEU A 134 3.86 -3.14 0.33
CA LEU A 134 5.09 -3.82 -0.11
C LEU A 134 4.78 -4.78 -1.27
N PRO A 135 4.94 -4.34 -2.52
CA PRO A 135 4.89 -5.25 -3.65
C PRO A 135 6.15 -6.12 -3.71
N THR A 136 5.98 -7.38 -4.07
CA THR A 136 7.06 -8.31 -4.37
C THR A 136 6.78 -9.02 -5.69
N VAL A 137 7.82 -9.21 -6.49
CA VAL A 137 7.78 -9.85 -7.80
C VAL A 137 8.85 -10.92 -7.88
N LYS A 138 8.68 -11.91 -8.77
CA LYS A 138 9.61 -13.02 -8.92
C LYS A 138 10.98 -12.51 -9.41
N ARG A 139 12.02 -12.71 -8.59
CA ARG A 139 13.43 -12.45 -8.95
C ARG A 139 14.14 -13.77 -9.25
N LEU A 140 15.06 -13.73 -10.23
CA LEU A 140 15.79 -14.93 -10.66
C LEU A 140 16.93 -15.34 -9.72
N VAL A 141 17.47 -14.39 -8.94
CA VAL A 141 18.74 -14.57 -8.21
C VAL A 141 18.52 -14.67 -6.70
N GLU A 142 17.93 -13.65 -6.10
CA GLU A 142 17.79 -13.54 -4.64
C GLU A 142 16.47 -12.85 -4.29
N SER A 143 15.88 -13.24 -3.15
CA SER A 143 14.72 -12.60 -2.54
C SER A 143 15.14 -11.78 -1.32
N TYR A 144 14.72 -10.52 -1.26
CA TYR A 144 15.02 -9.61 -0.14
C TYR A 144 13.84 -9.45 0.83
N LEU A 145 12.68 -10.02 0.51
CA LEU A 145 11.43 -9.73 1.21
C LEU A 145 11.48 -10.03 2.71
N ILE A 146 12.00 -11.20 3.09
CA ILE A 146 12.03 -11.63 4.50
C ILE A 146 12.98 -10.76 5.32
N SER A 147 14.14 -10.38 4.77
CA SER A 147 15.09 -9.50 5.46
C SER A 147 14.53 -8.08 5.59
N THR A 148 13.89 -7.56 4.53
CA THR A 148 13.19 -6.27 4.54
C THR A 148 12.08 -6.22 5.59
N LEU A 149 11.18 -7.20 5.63
CA LEU A 149 10.10 -7.27 6.62
C LEU A 149 10.66 -7.35 8.05
N ARG A 150 11.70 -8.16 8.27
CA ARG A 150 12.35 -8.29 9.58
C ARG A 150 12.94 -6.95 10.03
N ASP A 151 13.63 -6.23 9.15
CA ASP A 151 14.20 -4.91 9.47
C ASP A 151 13.10 -3.86 9.76
N LEU A 152 12.06 -3.84 8.93
CA LEU A 152 10.91 -2.94 9.11
C LEU A 152 10.22 -3.13 10.46
N ILE A 153 10.01 -4.38 10.88
CA ILE A 153 9.30 -4.71 12.12
C ILE A 153 10.21 -4.50 13.34
N LYS A 154 11.50 -4.90 13.24
CA LYS A 154 12.50 -4.69 14.31
C LYS A 154 12.64 -3.21 14.68
N ASN A 155 12.55 -2.31 13.70
CA ASN A 155 12.72 -0.87 13.92
C ASN A 155 11.45 -0.14 14.40
N LEU A 156 10.37 -0.88 14.71
CA LEU A 156 9.14 -0.36 15.32
C LEU A 156 9.01 -0.77 16.80
N SER A 157 8.59 0.17 17.64
CA SER A 157 8.15 -0.10 19.01
C SER A 157 6.81 -0.86 19.07
N PRO A 158 6.47 -1.51 20.20
CA PRO A 158 5.20 -2.22 20.34
C PRO A 158 3.95 -1.36 20.13
N ILE A 159 4.02 -0.07 20.47
CA ILE A 159 2.93 0.89 20.23
C ILE A 159 2.81 1.19 18.74
N GLU A 160 3.94 1.39 18.08
CA GLU A 160 4.01 1.65 16.64
C GLU A 160 3.51 0.45 15.82
N GLN A 161 3.83 -0.78 16.22
CA GLN A 161 3.30 -1.99 15.58
C GLN A 161 1.78 -2.05 15.68
N LYS A 162 1.18 -1.72 16.83
CA LYS A 162 -0.29 -1.73 16.98
C LYS A 162 -1.02 -0.73 16.07
N GLN A 163 -0.38 0.36 15.66
CA GLN A 163 -0.98 1.34 14.75
C GLN A 163 -0.62 1.14 13.27
N SER A 164 0.16 0.09 12.96
CA SER A 164 0.67 -0.18 11.61
C SER A 164 0.03 -1.43 11.01
N LEU A 165 -0.03 -1.46 9.69
CA LEU A 165 -0.34 -2.64 8.89
C LEU A 165 0.61 -2.69 7.70
N PHE A 166 1.27 -3.83 7.49
CA PHE A 166 2.06 -4.13 6.32
C PHE A 166 1.23 -5.01 5.38
N VAL A 167 0.90 -4.49 4.21
CA VAL A 167 0.24 -5.25 3.14
C VAL A 167 1.32 -5.72 2.18
N VAL A 168 1.64 -7.02 2.26
CA VAL A 168 2.56 -7.69 1.35
C VAL A 168 1.78 -8.15 0.13
N PHE A 169 2.06 -7.55 -1.02
CA PHE A 169 1.40 -7.82 -2.27
C PHE A 169 2.31 -8.64 -3.18
N ILE A 170 1.97 -9.92 -3.33
CA ILE A 170 2.67 -10.82 -4.25
C ILE A 170 2.09 -10.57 -5.64
N ALA A 171 2.80 -9.75 -6.41
CA ALA A 171 2.36 -9.28 -7.72
C ALA A 171 2.68 -10.29 -8.82
N GLU A 172 2.29 -11.56 -8.64
CA GLU A 172 2.56 -12.66 -9.56
C GLU A 172 1.32 -13.54 -9.70
N ASN A 173 1.07 -14.00 -10.93
CA ASN A 173 -0.04 -14.91 -11.24
C ASN A 173 0.38 -16.39 -11.19
N ASP A 174 1.66 -16.68 -10.94
CA ASP A 174 2.21 -18.03 -10.81
C ASP A 174 1.82 -18.63 -9.44
N PRO A 175 0.92 -19.64 -9.39
CA PRO A 175 0.45 -20.20 -8.12
C PRO A 175 1.56 -20.85 -7.31
N GLU A 176 2.57 -21.44 -7.96
CA GLU A 176 3.68 -22.12 -7.27
C GLU A 176 4.57 -21.09 -6.57
N PHE A 177 4.94 -20.02 -7.29
CA PHE A 177 5.71 -18.92 -6.71
C PHE A 177 4.95 -18.27 -5.55
N PHE A 178 3.67 -17.97 -5.77
CA PHE A 178 2.82 -17.39 -4.75
C PHE A 178 2.79 -18.25 -3.48
N GLN A 179 2.46 -19.55 -3.60
CA GLN A 179 2.34 -20.46 -2.47
C GLN A 179 3.66 -20.57 -1.71
N LYS A 180 4.78 -20.65 -2.43
CA LYS A 180 6.12 -20.68 -1.84
C LYS A 180 6.41 -19.41 -1.04
N THR A 181 6.21 -18.24 -1.62
CA THR A 181 6.47 -16.95 -0.97
C THR A 181 5.54 -16.73 0.21
N ALA A 182 4.24 -17.02 0.06
CA ALA A 182 3.28 -16.92 1.15
C ALA A 182 3.64 -17.85 2.32
N SER A 183 3.99 -19.11 2.03
CA SER A 183 4.42 -20.07 3.06
C SER A 183 5.69 -19.61 3.78
N GLU A 184 6.63 -19.00 3.06
CA GLU A 184 7.85 -18.44 3.64
C GLU A 184 7.54 -17.27 4.58
N ILE A 185 6.63 -16.36 4.21
CA ILE A 185 6.19 -15.26 5.07
C ILE A 185 5.48 -15.81 6.31
N ILE A 186 4.54 -16.74 6.15
CA ILE A 186 3.79 -17.34 7.27
C ILE A 186 4.75 -17.99 8.27
N ARG A 187 5.69 -18.80 7.79
CA ARG A 187 6.68 -19.49 8.63
C ARG A 187 7.57 -18.52 9.43
N ASN A 188 7.89 -17.35 8.88
CA ASN A 188 8.76 -16.38 9.54
C ASN A 188 8.01 -15.35 10.39
N PHE A 189 6.71 -15.16 10.16
CA PHE A 189 5.95 -14.04 10.71
C PHE A 189 4.53 -14.40 11.20
N GLU A 190 4.32 -15.63 11.66
CA GLU A 190 3.02 -16.14 12.13
C GLU A 190 2.40 -15.22 13.19
N GLU A 191 3.17 -14.82 14.21
CA GLU A 191 2.70 -13.91 15.26
C GLU A 191 2.28 -12.53 14.73
N GLN A 192 3.01 -12.02 13.72
CA GLN A 192 2.72 -10.72 13.12
C GLN A 192 1.48 -10.79 12.22
N ILE A 193 1.22 -11.92 11.56
CA ILE A 193 -0.03 -12.16 10.83
C ILE A 193 -1.20 -12.26 11.81
N ASP A 194 -1.05 -13.04 12.89
CA ASP A 194 -2.11 -13.25 13.88
C ASP A 194 -2.49 -11.97 14.63
N SER A 195 -1.51 -11.12 14.93
CA SER A 195 -1.74 -9.78 15.50
C SER A 195 -2.32 -8.77 14.50
N GLY A 196 -2.41 -9.13 13.22
CA GLY A 196 -2.89 -8.28 12.13
C GLY A 196 -1.90 -7.19 11.74
N LEU A 197 -0.62 -7.33 12.08
CA LEU A 197 0.45 -6.44 11.64
C LEU A 197 0.81 -6.69 10.16
N ILE A 198 0.66 -7.93 9.67
CA ILE A 198 0.91 -8.30 8.27
C ILE A 198 -0.36 -8.87 7.65
N GLU A 199 -0.66 -8.41 6.44
CA GLU A 199 -1.64 -9.01 5.52
C GLU A 199 -0.93 -9.39 4.22
N ILE A 200 -1.30 -10.54 3.65
CA ILE A 200 -0.74 -11.04 2.39
C ILE A 200 -1.86 -11.09 1.36
N ILE A 201 -1.63 -10.50 0.19
CA ILE A 201 -2.58 -10.51 -0.92
C ILE A 201 -1.89 -10.86 -2.24
N SER A 202 -2.68 -11.43 -3.15
CA SER A 202 -2.34 -11.60 -4.56
C SER A 202 -3.52 -11.18 -5.42
N PRO A 203 -3.31 -10.50 -6.55
CA PRO A 203 -4.41 -10.09 -7.41
C PRO A 203 -4.94 -11.31 -8.19
N PRO A 204 -6.21 -11.28 -8.62
CA PRO A 204 -6.72 -12.27 -9.57
C PRO A 204 -6.01 -12.13 -10.92
N ALA A 205 -5.87 -13.23 -11.65
CA ALA A 205 -5.14 -13.22 -12.92
C ALA A 205 -5.82 -12.31 -13.95
N GLU A 206 -7.15 -12.23 -13.89
CA GLU A 206 -8.02 -11.40 -14.71
C GLU A 206 -7.81 -9.90 -14.48
N TYR A 207 -7.19 -9.50 -13.36
CA TYR A 207 -6.92 -8.09 -13.08
C TYR A 207 -6.06 -7.45 -14.17
N TYR A 208 -5.08 -8.18 -14.69
CA TYR A 208 -4.15 -7.64 -15.69
C TYR A 208 -4.73 -7.74 -17.11
N PRO A 209 -4.63 -6.68 -17.92
CA PRO A 209 -5.02 -6.75 -19.32
C PRO A 209 -4.04 -7.62 -20.12
N ASN A 210 -4.44 -8.01 -21.33
CA ASN A 210 -3.53 -8.63 -22.28
C ASN A 210 -2.44 -7.63 -22.72
N PHE A 211 -1.23 -7.82 -22.21
CA PHE A 211 -0.07 -6.97 -22.51
C PHE A 211 0.52 -7.13 -23.92
N SER A 212 -0.04 -8.02 -24.76
CA SER A 212 0.44 -8.22 -26.14
C SER A 212 0.16 -7.01 -27.04
N ASN A 213 -0.84 -6.20 -26.70
CA ASN A 213 -1.26 -5.04 -27.48
C ASN A 213 -0.65 -3.71 -26.98
N LEU A 214 0.36 -3.77 -26.11
CA LEU A 214 1.04 -2.57 -25.62
C LEU A 214 1.78 -1.86 -26.75
N LYS A 215 1.83 -0.53 -26.67
CA LYS A 215 2.49 0.31 -27.67
C LYS A 215 3.92 0.55 -27.22
N GLN A 216 4.88 0.44 -28.13
CA GLN A 216 6.23 0.88 -27.81
C GLN A 216 6.23 2.40 -27.57
N THR A 217 6.71 2.82 -26.40
CA THR A 217 6.88 4.23 -26.07
C THR A 217 8.25 4.44 -25.42
N LEU A 218 8.73 5.70 -25.42
CA LEU A 218 10.04 6.10 -24.87
C LEU A 218 11.27 5.46 -25.55
N GLY A 219 11.09 4.81 -26.70
CA GLY A 219 12.16 4.05 -27.36
C GLY A 219 12.55 2.76 -26.63
N ASP A 220 11.75 2.34 -25.64
CA ASP A 220 12.01 1.13 -24.88
C ASP A 220 11.65 -0.14 -25.68
N PRO A 221 12.39 -1.26 -25.51
CA PRO A 221 11.98 -2.55 -26.04
C PRO A 221 10.67 -3.03 -25.41
N ILE A 222 9.88 -3.82 -26.16
CA ILE A 222 8.53 -4.22 -25.72
C ILE A 222 8.52 -4.92 -24.36
N GLU A 223 9.55 -5.70 -24.03
CA GLU A 223 9.68 -6.36 -22.73
C GLU A 223 9.82 -5.37 -21.58
N ARG A 224 10.51 -4.25 -21.80
CA ARG A 224 10.61 -3.17 -20.82
C ARG A 224 9.29 -2.41 -20.69
N VAL A 225 8.57 -2.22 -21.80
CA VAL A 225 7.23 -1.62 -21.80
C VAL A 225 6.25 -2.49 -21.01
N LYS A 226 6.23 -3.80 -21.24
CA LYS A 226 5.44 -4.77 -20.45
C LYS A 226 5.78 -4.68 -18.97
N TRP A 227 7.07 -4.70 -18.62
CA TRP A 227 7.52 -4.63 -17.24
C TRP A 227 7.02 -3.36 -16.53
N ARG A 228 7.21 -2.17 -17.11
CA ARG A 228 6.75 -0.92 -16.47
C ARG A 228 5.23 -0.75 -16.48
N SER A 229 4.54 -1.29 -17.50
CA SER A 229 3.07 -1.27 -17.58
C SER A 229 2.46 -2.15 -16.50
N LYS A 230 3.00 -3.36 -16.31
CA LYS A 230 2.62 -4.24 -15.21
C LYS A 230 2.86 -3.57 -13.86
N GLN A 231 4.03 -2.95 -13.66
CA GLN A 231 4.35 -2.24 -12.42
C GLN A 231 3.34 -1.12 -12.10
N ASN A 232 2.84 -0.38 -13.09
CA ASN A 232 1.77 0.61 -12.88
C ASN A 232 0.48 -0.03 -12.33
N PHE A 233 0.08 -1.18 -12.89
CA PHE A 233 -1.05 -1.96 -12.39
C PHE A 233 -0.79 -2.53 -10.99
N ASP A 234 0.41 -3.04 -10.73
CA ASP A 234 0.79 -3.59 -9.42
C ASP A 234 0.59 -2.54 -8.31
N PHE A 235 1.09 -1.32 -8.52
CA PHE A 235 0.92 -0.23 -7.56
C PHE A 235 -0.53 0.27 -7.47
N ALA A 236 -1.24 0.37 -8.60
CA ALA A 236 -2.64 0.77 -8.60
C ALA A 236 -3.52 -0.22 -7.80
N TYR A 237 -3.31 -1.52 -7.97
CA TYR A 237 -4.01 -2.56 -7.21
C TYR A 237 -3.74 -2.47 -5.72
N LEU A 238 -2.46 -2.37 -5.35
CA LEU A 238 -2.04 -2.28 -3.95
C LEU A 238 -2.61 -1.03 -3.27
N MET A 239 -2.57 0.13 -3.93
CA MET A 239 -3.17 1.36 -3.40
C MET A 239 -4.68 1.25 -3.27
N MET A 240 -5.36 0.64 -4.25
CA MET A 240 -6.80 0.41 -4.21
C MET A 240 -7.18 -0.48 -3.01
N TYR A 241 -6.46 -1.58 -2.79
CA TYR A 241 -6.67 -2.46 -1.64
C TYR A 241 -6.43 -1.74 -0.29
N CYS A 242 -5.37 -0.93 -0.20
CA CYS A 242 -5.00 -0.25 1.04
C CYS A 242 -5.90 0.95 1.38
N ARG A 243 -6.74 1.39 0.43
CA ARG A 243 -7.51 2.64 0.55
C ARG A 243 -8.49 2.68 1.73
N SER A 244 -8.96 1.53 2.21
CA SER A 244 -9.90 1.46 3.34
C SER A 244 -9.26 0.99 4.65
N LYS A 245 -7.93 0.83 4.68
CA LYS A 245 -7.22 0.13 5.76
C LYS A 245 -6.58 1.06 6.81
N GLY A 246 -6.41 2.34 6.51
CA GLY A 246 -5.89 3.30 7.48
C GLY A 246 -5.83 4.74 6.95
N THR A 247 -5.40 5.67 7.81
CA THR A 247 -5.41 7.11 7.53
C THR A 247 -4.29 7.56 6.59
N TYR A 248 -3.12 6.96 6.72
CA TYR A 248 -1.95 7.22 5.88
C TYR A 248 -1.51 5.95 5.18
N TYR A 249 -1.12 6.11 3.92
CA TYR A 249 -0.53 5.06 3.11
C TYR A 249 0.93 5.38 2.80
N VAL A 250 1.80 4.38 2.87
CA VAL A 250 3.23 4.51 2.61
C VAL A 250 3.63 3.47 1.56
N GLN A 251 4.09 3.93 0.40
CA GLN A 251 4.63 3.04 -0.63
C GLN A 251 6.05 2.62 -0.27
N LEU A 252 6.29 1.31 -0.19
CA LEU A 252 7.60 0.71 0.00
C LEU A 252 7.91 -0.31 -1.12
N GLU A 253 9.09 -0.91 -1.06
CA GLU A 253 9.55 -2.01 -1.91
C GLU A 253 10.06 -3.16 -1.04
N ASP A 254 10.28 -4.34 -1.63
CA ASP A 254 10.68 -5.57 -0.93
C ASP A 254 12.20 -5.69 -0.67
N ASP A 255 13.00 -4.71 -1.05
CA ASP A 255 14.47 -4.71 -0.95
C ASP A 255 15.03 -3.43 -0.31
N ILE A 256 14.51 -3.10 0.87
CA ILE A 256 14.88 -1.89 1.60
C ILE A 256 15.34 -2.19 3.03
N ILE A 257 16.10 -1.25 3.57
CA ILE A 257 16.40 -1.16 5.01
C ILE A 257 15.96 0.20 5.55
N THR A 258 15.78 0.25 6.86
CA THR A 258 15.22 1.40 7.57
C THR A 258 16.14 1.95 8.65
N LYS A 259 15.91 3.22 9.01
CA LYS A 259 16.48 3.78 10.24
C LYS A 259 15.67 3.31 11.45
N PRO A 260 16.31 3.14 12.62
CA PRO A 260 15.58 2.89 13.87
C PRO A 260 14.53 3.98 14.14
N SER A 261 13.37 3.56 14.64
CA SER A 261 12.22 4.43 14.96
C SER A 261 11.81 5.32 13.79
N TYR A 262 11.81 4.77 12.57
CA TYR A 262 11.42 5.53 11.38
C TYR A 262 9.98 6.04 11.48
N LEU A 263 9.05 5.26 12.05
CA LEU A 263 7.65 5.68 12.15
C LEU A 263 7.51 6.91 13.05
N ALA A 264 8.07 6.92 14.26
CA ALA A 264 8.10 8.10 15.12
C ALA A 264 8.68 9.35 14.41
N LYS A 265 9.71 9.18 13.56
CA LYS A 265 10.27 10.28 12.76
C LYS A 265 9.29 10.76 11.69
N MET A 266 8.56 9.85 11.03
CA MET A 266 7.52 10.19 10.07
C MET A 266 6.35 10.92 10.74
N GLU A 267 5.89 10.44 11.89
CA GLU A 267 4.86 11.09 12.70
C GLU A 267 5.25 12.52 13.08
N ASN A 268 6.48 12.71 13.56
CA ASN A 268 7.02 14.03 13.87
C ASN A 268 7.10 14.92 12.62
N PHE A 269 7.47 14.36 11.46
CA PHE A 269 7.49 15.12 10.22
C PHE A 269 6.09 15.57 9.78
N ILE A 270 5.08 14.72 9.93
CA ILE A 270 3.67 15.09 9.73
C ILE A 270 3.28 16.24 10.67
N ALA A 271 3.58 16.11 11.96
CA ALA A 271 3.30 17.12 12.98
C ALA A 271 3.91 18.49 12.64
N LYS A 272 5.19 18.49 12.23
CA LYS A 272 5.91 19.70 11.84
C LYS A 272 5.31 20.39 10.63
N ASN A 273 4.86 19.63 9.64
CA ASN A 273 4.22 20.21 8.45
C ASN A 273 2.81 20.73 8.75
N ALA A 274 2.08 20.08 9.67
CA ALA A 274 0.80 20.58 10.17
C ALA A 274 0.95 21.90 10.95
N LEU A 275 1.93 22.01 11.84
CA LEU A 275 2.25 23.25 12.56
C LEU A 275 2.55 24.42 11.61
N LYS A 276 3.24 24.13 10.51
CA LYS A 276 3.56 25.11 9.47
C LYS A 276 2.38 25.40 8.53
N LYS A 277 1.20 24.81 8.78
CA LYS A 277 -0.01 24.91 7.95
C LYS A 277 0.28 24.62 6.46
N ARG A 278 1.19 23.68 6.19
CA ARG A 278 1.51 23.29 4.82
C ARG A 278 0.48 22.32 4.30
N ASP A 279 -0.14 22.66 3.17
CA ASP A 279 -0.99 21.73 2.43
C ASP A 279 -0.14 20.83 1.53
N TRP A 280 0.52 19.86 2.16
CA TRP A 280 1.35 18.89 1.46
C TRP A 280 0.47 17.85 0.74
N PHE A 281 0.97 17.34 -0.37
CA PHE A 281 0.36 16.24 -1.12
C PHE A 281 1.16 14.94 -0.96
N ILE A 282 2.49 15.04 -0.92
CA ILE A 282 3.40 13.91 -0.73
C ILE A 282 4.42 14.27 0.35
N LEU A 283 4.60 13.40 1.34
CA LEU A 283 5.76 13.45 2.23
C LEU A 283 6.74 12.37 1.81
N ASP A 284 7.95 12.78 1.49
CA ASP A 284 8.95 11.92 0.86
C ASP A 284 10.10 11.61 1.81
N PHE A 285 10.29 10.33 2.11
CA PHE A 285 11.30 9.83 3.04
C PHE A 285 12.45 9.07 2.37
N CYS A 286 12.46 8.98 1.03
CA CYS A 286 13.52 8.38 0.24
C CYS A 286 13.58 9.04 -1.14
N SER A 287 14.70 9.64 -1.51
CA SER A 287 14.85 10.32 -2.81
C SER A 287 14.90 9.35 -4.01
N LEU A 288 15.02 8.05 -3.77
CA LEU A 288 15.05 7.03 -4.81
C LEU A 288 13.65 6.54 -5.15
N GLY A 289 13.23 6.78 -6.39
CA GLY A 289 12.03 6.22 -7.00
C GLY A 289 10.76 6.42 -6.16
N PHE A 290 9.91 5.40 -6.14
CA PHE A 290 8.62 5.41 -5.45
C PHE A 290 8.70 4.98 -3.98
N ILE A 291 9.89 4.65 -3.50
CA ILE A 291 10.11 4.17 -2.13
C ILE A 291 9.84 5.31 -1.14
N GLY A 292 9.27 4.97 0.02
CA GLY A 292 9.15 5.87 1.17
C GLY A 292 8.26 7.09 0.90
N LYS A 293 7.31 7.00 -0.02
CA LYS A 293 6.34 8.07 -0.29
C LYS A 293 5.10 7.87 0.57
N LEU A 294 4.79 8.87 1.40
CA LEU A 294 3.60 8.88 2.24
C LEU A 294 2.52 9.76 1.62
N PHE A 295 1.32 9.19 1.60
CA PHE A 295 0.09 9.78 1.10
C PHE A 295 -0.98 9.76 2.18
N ARG A 296 -1.93 10.69 2.11
CA ARG A 296 -3.22 10.48 2.77
C ARG A 296 -3.99 9.45 1.98
N THR A 297 -4.63 8.53 2.67
CA THR A 297 -5.37 7.45 2.00
C THR A 297 -6.53 7.96 1.14
N THR A 298 -7.11 9.10 1.54
CA THR A 298 -8.14 9.82 0.75
C THR A 298 -7.66 10.28 -0.62
N ASP A 299 -6.35 10.47 -0.79
CA ASP A 299 -5.77 10.95 -2.03
C ASP A 299 -5.43 9.80 -3.00
N LEU A 300 -5.47 8.53 -2.55
CA LEU A 300 -5.03 7.37 -3.35
C LEU A 300 -5.83 7.15 -4.64
N SER A 301 -7.13 7.45 -4.65
CA SER A 301 -7.97 7.26 -5.85
C SER A 301 -7.43 8.01 -7.07
N HIS A 302 -6.83 9.19 -6.84
CA HIS A 302 -6.22 9.96 -7.91
C HIS A 302 -5.07 9.20 -8.58
N PHE A 303 -4.22 8.56 -7.78
CA PHE A 303 -3.09 7.78 -8.28
C PHE A 303 -3.53 6.48 -8.92
N VAL A 304 -4.50 5.77 -8.33
CA VAL A 304 -5.08 4.56 -8.94
C VAL A 304 -5.58 4.86 -10.35
N LEU A 305 -6.42 5.90 -10.50
CA LEU A 305 -6.94 6.29 -11.81
C LEU A 305 -5.84 6.75 -12.77
N PHE A 306 -4.91 7.58 -12.31
CA PHE A 306 -3.86 8.13 -13.16
C PHE A 306 -2.87 7.06 -13.64
N PHE A 307 -2.47 6.13 -12.76
CA PHE A 307 -1.57 5.02 -13.10
C PHE A 307 -2.25 4.03 -14.05
N THR A 308 -3.53 3.72 -13.83
CA THR A 308 -4.30 2.88 -14.76
C THR A 308 -4.47 3.56 -16.12
N MET A 309 -4.76 4.86 -16.15
CA MET A 309 -4.97 5.61 -17.41
C MET A 309 -3.70 5.67 -18.27
N PHE A 310 -2.53 5.90 -17.66
CA PHE A 310 -1.27 6.08 -18.38
C PHE A 310 -0.32 4.87 -18.27
N HIS A 311 -0.86 3.67 -17.98
CA HIS A 311 -0.05 2.49 -17.69
C HIS A 311 0.93 2.14 -18.82
N ASN A 312 0.52 2.32 -20.09
CA ASN A 312 1.30 2.01 -21.29
C ASN A 312 2.35 3.11 -21.60
N ASP A 313 2.14 4.33 -21.12
CA ASP A 313 2.89 5.50 -21.59
C ASP A 313 4.21 5.72 -20.87
N LYS A 314 4.23 5.60 -19.54
CA LYS A 314 5.39 5.96 -18.70
C LYS A 314 5.52 5.04 -17.48
N PRO A 315 6.73 4.90 -16.90
CA PRO A 315 6.90 4.21 -15.63
C PRO A 315 6.28 5.00 -14.47
N VAL A 316 5.94 4.31 -13.39
CA VAL A 316 5.17 4.86 -12.26
C VAL A 316 5.84 6.08 -11.61
N ASP A 317 7.17 6.08 -11.47
CA ASP A 317 7.91 7.18 -10.86
C ASP A 317 7.70 8.48 -11.63
N TRP A 318 7.63 8.38 -12.96
CA TRP A 318 7.40 9.50 -13.84
C TRP A 318 5.94 9.91 -13.81
N LEU A 319 5.01 8.95 -13.76
CA LEU A 319 3.59 9.26 -13.60
C LEU A 319 3.31 10.01 -12.30
N LEU A 320 3.96 9.62 -11.20
CA LEU A 320 3.86 10.33 -9.92
C LEU A 320 4.33 11.78 -10.07
N ASP A 321 5.50 11.99 -10.66
CA ASP A 321 6.06 13.32 -10.92
C ASP A 321 5.16 14.15 -11.86
N ASN A 322 4.64 13.54 -12.92
CA ASN A 322 3.76 14.15 -13.91
C ASN A 322 2.41 14.53 -13.30
N TYR A 323 1.86 13.71 -12.40
CA TYR A 323 0.63 14.07 -11.69
C TYR A 323 0.84 15.33 -10.84
N VAL A 324 1.93 15.37 -10.06
CA VAL A 324 2.27 16.55 -9.25
C VAL A 324 2.51 17.77 -10.15
N GLN A 325 3.26 17.62 -11.23
CA GLN A 325 3.48 18.68 -12.21
C GLN A 325 2.15 19.21 -12.77
N THR A 326 1.25 18.33 -13.22
CA THR A 326 -0.06 18.71 -13.76
C THR A 326 -0.92 19.43 -12.72
N LYS A 327 -0.81 19.05 -11.45
CA LYS A 327 -1.59 19.64 -10.36
C LYS A 327 -1.19 21.08 -10.04
N VAL A 328 0.09 21.45 -10.15
CA VAL A 328 0.58 22.75 -9.63
C VAL A 328 1.37 23.60 -10.60
N CYS A 329 1.99 23.03 -11.64
CA CYS A 329 2.84 23.78 -12.54
C CYS A 329 2.03 24.56 -13.57
N ARG A 330 2.51 25.77 -13.85
CA ARG A 330 1.95 26.66 -14.85
C ARG A 330 2.74 26.54 -16.15
N PHE A 331 2.06 26.33 -17.26
CA PHE A 331 2.71 26.23 -18.58
C PHE A 331 3.26 27.58 -19.08
N ASP A 332 2.75 28.70 -18.59
CA ASP A 332 3.21 30.06 -18.93
C ASP A 332 4.42 30.53 -18.08
N LYS A 333 4.96 29.65 -17.22
CA LYS A 333 6.08 29.96 -16.32
C LYS A 333 7.27 29.04 -16.59
N ASP A 334 8.42 29.45 -16.06
CA ASP A 334 9.67 28.72 -16.24
C ASP A 334 9.73 27.45 -15.38
N ILE A 335 10.75 26.63 -15.66
CA ILE A 335 10.99 25.37 -14.97
C ILE A 335 11.28 25.60 -13.47
N LYS A 336 11.86 26.75 -13.10
CA LYS A 336 12.17 27.09 -11.71
C LYS A 336 10.90 27.33 -10.90
N ASP A 337 9.91 28.03 -11.46
CA ASP A 337 8.61 28.23 -10.83
C ASP A 337 7.88 26.88 -10.63
N CYS A 338 7.86 26.04 -11.67
CA CYS A 338 7.28 24.70 -11.57
C CYS A 338 7.95 23.89 -10.45
N LYS A 339 9.29 23.88 -10.40
CA LYS A 339 10.04 23.19 -9.35
C LYS A 339 9.67 23.71 -7.95
N ARG A 340 9.66 25.03 -7.75
CA ARG A 340 9.29 25.64 -6.46
C ARG A 340 7.88 25.25 -6.01
N ARG A 341 6.93 25.18 -6.96
CA ARG A 341 5.54 24.78 -6.68
C ARG A 341 5.43 23.30 -6.34
N LYS A 342 6.16 22.44 -7.05
CA LYS A 342 6.25 21.01 -6.72
C LYS A 342 6.84 20.81 -5.32
N ASP A 343 7.95 21.49 -5.01
CA ASP A 343 8.63 21.41 -3.70
C ASP A 343 7.74 21.92 -2.53
N ALA A 344 6.71 22.72 -2.81
CA ALA A 344 5.77 23.20 -1.79
C ALA A 344 4.78 22.10 -1.34
N ILE A 345 4.42 21.17 -2.24
CA ILE A 345 3.47 20.08 -1.96
C ILE A 345 4.13 18.71 -1.85
N TRP A 346 5.32 18.53 -2.42
CA TRP A 346 6.15 17.34 -2.31
C TRP A 346 7.31 17.64 -1.36
N ILE A 347 7.12 17.35 -0.08
CA ILE A 347 8.05 17.77 0.96
C ILE A 347 8.96 16.60 1.34
N THR A 348 10.25 16.72 1.01
CA THR A 348 11.26 15.71 1.33
C THR A 348 11.78 15.87 2.76
N HIS A 349 11.73 14.78 3.53
CA HIS A 349 12.38 14.64 4.82
C HIS A 349 13.89 14.42 4.64
N LYS A 350 14.71 15.12 5.43
CA LYS A 350 16.16 14.94 5.44
C LYS A 350 16.62 14.70 6.90
N PRO A 351 17.41 13.66 7.17
CA PRO A 351 17.93 12.63 6.25
C PRO A 351 16.87 11.61 5.80
N SER A 352 17.13 10.86 4.73
CA SER A 352 16.24 9.79 4.26
C SER A 352 16.11 8.68 5.32
N LEU A 353 14.91 8.10 5.43
CA LEU A 353 14.61 7.07 6.43
C LEU A 353 14.67 5.65 5.88
N PHE A 354 14.67 5.52 4.55
CA PHE A 354 14.71 4.25 3.83
C PHE A 354 15.90 4.22 2.87
N GLN A 355 16.45 3.03 2.63
CA GLN A 355 17.54 2.79 1.69
C GLN A 355 17.28 1.51 0.92
N HIS A 356 17.25 1.60 -0.41
CA HIS A 356 17.24 0.45 -1.31
C HIS A 356 18.56 -0.34 -1.21
N ILE A 357 18.48 -1.65 -1.08
CA ILE A 357 19.63 -2.56 -0.96
C ILE A 357 19.67 -3.61 -2.08
N GLY A 358 18.61 -3.76 -2.87
CA GLY A 358 18.56 -4.73 -3.96
C GLY A 358 19.67 -4.51 -4.97
N THR A 359 20.54 -5.50 -5.16
CA THR A 359 21.62 -5.45 -6.17
C THR A 359 21.15 -5.98 -7.51
N HIS A 360 20.22 -6.93 -7.49
CA HIS A 360 19.60 -7.53 -8.68
C HIS A 360 18.17 -7.04 -8.83
N SER A 361 17.91 -6.37 -9.95
CA SER A 361 16.57 -5.94 -10.33
C SER A 361 15.71 -7.14 -10.73
N SER A 362 14.39 -7.00 -10.57
CA SER A 362 13.39 -7.88 -11.19
C SER A 362 13.46 -7.88 -12.72
N LEU A 363 13.98 -6.81 -13.34
CA LEU A 363 14.23 -6.78 -14.78
C LEU A 363 15.48 -7.61 -15.10
N LYS A 364 15.31 -8.68 -15.89
CA LYS A 364 16.37 -9.65 -16.22
C LYS A 364 17.65 -8.96 -16.69
N GLY A 365 18.76 -9.26 -16.03
CA GLY A 365 20.10 -8.76 -16.38
C GLY A 365 20.46 -7.37 -15.85
N LYS A 366 19.55 -6.66 -15.16
CA LYS A 366 19.83 -5.33 -14.62
C LYS A 366 20.40 -5.41 -13.19
N ILE A 367 21.68 -5.09 -13.06
CA ILE A 367 22.36 -4.90 -11.76
C ILE A 367 22.19 -3.43 -11.34
N GLN A 368 21.62 -3.21 -10.16
CA GLN A 368 21.33 -1.87 -9.64
C GLN A 368 22.06 -1.66 -8.31
N LYS A 369 23.02 -0.74 -8.27
CA LYS A 369 23.74 -0.39 -7.03
C LYS A 369 23.37 1.00 -6.52
N LEU A 370 22.11 1.41 -6.75
CA LEU A 370 21.67 2.74 -6.34
C LEU A 370 21.63 2.83 -4.82
N ARG A 371 22.20 3.93 -4.30
CA ARG A 371 22.14 4.29 -2.89
C ARG A 371 21.57 5.69 -2.74
N ASP A 372 20.77 5.88 -1.70
CA ASP A 372 20.15 7.17 -1.43
C ASP A 372 21.20 8.07 -0.79
N LYS A 373 21.50 9.20 -1.44
CA LYS A 373 22.54 10.12 -0.98
C LYS A 373 22.22 10.73 0.39
N GLY A 374 20.93 10.85 0.73
CA GLY A 374 20.43 11.44 1.97
C GLY A 374 20.28 10.48 3.15
N PHE A 375 20.42 9.15 2.96
CA PHE A 375 20.31 8.16 4.04
C PHE A 375 21.53 8.13 4.97
N GLY A 376 22.68 8.64 4.51
CA GLY A 376 23.95 8.56 5.22
C GLY A 376 24.57 7.15 5.19
N LYS A 377 25.59 6.90 6.03
CA LYS A 377 26.23 5.57 6.11
C LYS A 377 25.25 4.58 6.76
N VAL A 378 25.05 3.44 6.10
CA VAL A 378 24.38 2.28 6.71
C VAL A 378 25.26 1.83 7.88
N LYS A 379 24.70 1.75 9.08
CA LYS A 379 25.40 1.20 10.23
C LYS A 379 25.41 -0.33 10.04
N LEU A 380 26.41 -0.83 9.32
CA LEU A 380 26.58 -2.26 9.03
C LEU A 380 26.98 -3.08 10.26
N PHE A 381 27.27 -2.41 11.37
CA PHE A 381 27.79 -3.01 12.58
C PHE A 381 27.22 -2.31 13.81
N GLU A 382 26.49 -3.06 14.63
CA GLU A 382 26.12 -2.66 15.98
C GLU A 382 27.07 -3.38 16.95
N PRO A 383 27.95 -2.65 17.64
CA PRO A 383 28.81 -3.26 18.63
C PRO A 383 27.95 -3.72 19.81
N HIS A 384 28.12 -4.98 20.23
CA HIS A 384 27.62 -5.46 21.50
C HIS A 384 28.69 -5.24 22.56
N HIS A 385 28.26 -4.84 23.76
CA HIS A 385 29.17 -4.47 24.86
C HIS A 385 28.83 -5.24 26.14
N ASP A 386 27.88 -6.15 26.05
CA ASP A 386 27.24 -6.89 27.13
C ASP A 386 27.64 -8.37 27.18
N ASN A 387 28.60 -8.79 26.35
CA ASN A 387 29.15 -10.13 26.45
C ASN A 387 29.85 -10.33 27.81
N PRO A 388 29.64 -11.47 28.49
CA PRO A 388 30.32 -11.79 29.73
C PRO A 388 31.84 -11.72 29.59
N PRO A 389 32.60 -11.35 30.63
CA PRO A 389 34.06 -11.41 30.57
C PRO A 389 34.51 -12.87 30.40
N VAL A 390 35.43 -13.10 29.46
CA VAL A 390 36.09 -14.39 29.24
C VAL A 390 37.57 -14.27 29.51
N SER A 391 38.15 -15.31 30.12
CA SER A 391 39.59 -15.36 30.38
C SER A 391 40.40 -15.64 29.11
N GLU A 392 39.83 -16.42 28.17
CA GLU A 392 40.50 -16.80 26.93
C GLU A 392 39.53 -16.87 25.74
N TYR A 393 40.07 -16.60 24.56
CA TYR A 393 39.39 -16.73 23.29
C TYR A 393 40.03 -17.86 22.49
N TYR A 394 39.27 -18.91 22.18
CA TYR A 394 39.80 -20.06 21.46
C TYR A 394 39.10 -20.23 20.10
N CYS A 395 39.92 -20.26 19.04
CA CYS A 395 39.48 -20.62 17.69
C CYS A 395 40.67 -21.23 16.94
N THR A 396 40.46 -22.40 16.38
CA THR A 396 41.37 -23.14 15.49
C THR A 396 41.40 -22.53 14.09
N ILE A 397 40.29 -21.94 13.63
CA ILE A 397 40.16 -21.31 12.33
C ILE A 397 41.05 -20.07 12.24
N LYS A 398 41.92 -20.03 11.23
CA LYS A 398 42.82 -18.89 11.00
C LYS A 398 42.02 -17.62 10.65
N PRO A 399 42.24 -16.48 11.32
CA PRO A 399 41.58 -15.23 10.99
C PRO A 399 42.12 -14.62 9.69
N TYR A 400 41.22 -14.03 8.90
CA TYR A 400 41.55 -13.18 7.77
C TYR A 400 41.98 -11.80 8.27
N GLN A 401 43.23 -11.42 8.00
CA GLN A 401 43.78 -10.11 8.32
C GLN A 401 43.52 -9.71 9.80
N ARG A 402 42.79 -8.63 10.02
CA ARG A 402 42.47 -8.07 11.34
C ARG A 402 41.16 -8.59 11.94
N TYR A 403 40.43 -9.47 11.28
CA TYR A 403 39.08 -9.91 11.70
C TYR A 403 39.16 -11.14 12.62
N LYS A 404 39.67 -10.95 13.85
CA LYS A 404 39.89 -11.99 14.87
C LYS A 404 38.63 -12.34 15.66
N LEU A 405 38.60 -13.53 16.28
CA LEU A 405 37.48 -13.97 17.15
C LEU A 405 37.26 -12.99 18.32
N THR A 406 38.36 -12.48 18.91
CA THR A 406 38.32 -11.47 19.97
C THR A 406 37.51 -10.24 19.55
N ASN A 407 37.68 -9.79 18.30
CA ASN A 407 36.98 -8.62 17.81
C ASN A 407 35.49 -8.85 17.62
N ALA A 408 35.12 -10.09 17.27
CA ALA A 408 33.73 -10.52 17.22
C ALA A 408 33.12 -10.54 18.61
N TYR A 409 33.80 -11.11 19.60
CA TYR A 409 33.27 -11.23 20.96
C TYR A 409 33.25 -9.90 21.74
N GLU A 410 34.19 -9.01 21.51
CA GLU A 410 34.24 -7.70 22.19
C GLU A 410 33.40 -6.62 21.47
N GLY A 411 32.65 -7.01 20.44
CA GLY A 411 31.87 -6.06 19.64
C GLY A 411 32.73 -4.98 18.98
N ARG A 412 33.98 -5.28 18.57
CA ARG A 412 34.82 -4.33 17.80
C ARG A 412 34.59 -4.44 16.29
N THR A 413 34.39 -5.66 15.77
CA THR A 413 34.02 -5.97 14.38
C THR A 413 33.50 -7.42 14.30
N PHE A 414 33.54 -8.09 13.15
CA PHE A 414 33.20 -9.50 12.96
C PHE A 414 34.45 -10.40 12.90
N PHE A 415 34.24 -11.71 13.05
CA PHE A 415 35.25 -12.74 12.80
C PHE A 415 35.16 -13.18 11.34
N TRP A 416 36.29 -13.20 10.63
CA TRP A 416 36.36 -13.73 9.28
C TRP A 416 37.42 -14.82 9.27
N GLY A 417 37.00 -16.09 9.22
CA GLY A 417 37.90 -17.23 9.11
C GLY A 417 38.28 -17.55 7.65
N VAL A 418 39.51 -18.01 7.42
CA VAL A 418 39.96 -18.54 6.12
C VAL A 418 40.18 -20.05 6.19
N SER A 419 39.71 -20.74 5.15
CA SER A 419 39.94 -22.17 4.92
C SER A 419 39.62 -23.08 6.12
N PRO A 420 38.36 -23.07 6.62
CA PRO A 420 37.97 -23.95 7.72
C PRO A 420 38.11 -25.43 7.31
N ILE A 421 38.64 -26.25 8.21
CA ILE A 421 38.76 -27.71 8.04
C ILE A 421 37.80 -28.47 8.96
N LYS A 422 37.51 -29.72 8.62
CA LYS A 422 36.65 -30.57 9.43
C LYS A 422 37.31 -30.82 10.80
N GLY A 423 36.66 -30.36 11.87
CA GLY A 423 37.15 -30.50 13.25
C GLY A 423 37.72 -29.21 13.85
N ASP A 424 37.74 -28.11 13.08
CA ASP A 424 37.96 -26.77 13.62
C ASP A 424 36.87 -26.34 14.61
#